data_AF-A0A9P5XLV6-F1
#
_entry.id   AF-A0A9P5XLV6-F1
#
_cell.length_a   1.000
_cell.length_b   1.000
_cell.length_c   1.000
_cell.angle_alpha   90.00
_cell.angle_beta   90.00
_cell.angle_gamma   90.00
#
_symmetry.space_group_name_H-M   'P 1'
#
loop_
_entity.id
_entity.type
_entity.pdbx_description
1 polymer ?
#
loop_
_entity_poly.entity_id
_entity_poly.type
_entity_poly.pdbx_seq_one_letter_code
_entity_poly.pdbx_strand_id
1 'polypeptide(L)'
;MPKLHLKQTPEEARRRKEKKESRRKRRHDSDSSHSRKRPRTSQEPLEPERKWVSSDEDEEQYGPQAAASTSYSTHSSSGRHKPDQDEIRAEVEGMRFREKLFDAFADDERLDSLEARLNDFAHVPDRWRTESTSTRAKFNVFEDDDWLKMNPSTMDDEEYAEWIRMGMYRKTHGDEYAEEQRQKAARATRRAKEKAQKEETARLEKAAEEERKQRKRGRDGRRLVFARDAYHSKWKALLSGADAQQMIGFADIPWPVLHAHKEKSKHRSEVVLDDLTLETISTFLLPDNAVQEGDKSRKDVLRETFLRFHPDKFEGRFMRLVREGEQESVREGIGRVVRALNTLMDNI
;
A
#
# COMPACT_ATOMS: atom_id res chain seq x y z
N MET A 1 -4.46 -64.71 -18.79
CA MET A 1 -5.65 -63.91 -19.15
C MET A 1 -5.33 -62.42 -18.92
N PRO A 2 -4.84 -61.69 -19.95
CA PRO A 2 -4.50 -60.27 -19.83
C PRO A 2 -5.75 -59.39 -19.68
N LYS A 3 -5.75 -58.47 -18.71
CA LYS A 3 -6.86 -57.55 -18.43
C LYS A 3 -6.89 -56.44 -19.48
N LEU A 4 -7.99 -56.36 -20.23
CA LEU A 4 -8.21 -55.33 -21.24
C LEU A 4 -8.43 -53.97 -20.55
N HIS A 5 -7.48 -53.05 -20.69
CA HIS A 5 -7.67 -51.67 -20.25
C HIS A 5 -8.41 -50.89 -21.34
N LEU A 6 -9.73 -50.73 -21.19
CA LEU A 6 -10.50 -49.83 -22.05
C LEU A 6 -10.02 -48.39 -21.83
N LYS A 7 -9.68 -47.71 -22.92
CA LYS A 7 -9.29 -46.29 -22.92
C LYS A 7 -10.50 -45.47 -22.47
N GLN A 8 -10.32 -44.66 -21.42
CA GLN A 8 -11.38 -43.78 -20.92
C GLN A 8 -11.80 -42.78 -22.00
N THR A 9 -13.11 -42.57 -22.13
CA THR A 9 -13.65 -41.60 -23.09
C THR A 9 -13.36 -40.17 -22.62
N PRO A 10 -13.21 -39.20 -23.55
CA PRO A 10 -12.93 -37.80 -23.19
C PRO A 10 -14.02 -37.17 -22.30
N GLU A 11 -15.25 -37.67 -22.39
CA GLU A 11 -16.36 -37.27 -21.54
C GLU A 11 -16.18 -37.75 -20.09
N GLU A 12 -15.72 -38.98 -19.89
CA GLU A 12 -15.43 -39.55 -18.57
C GLU A 12 -14.26 -38.81 -17.88
N ALA A 13 -13.27 -38.38 -18.66
CA ALA A 13 -12.15 -37.58 -18.17
C ALA A 13 -12.59 -36.19 -17.69
N ARG A 14 -13.52 -35.53 -18.39
CA ARG A 14 -14.11 -34.23 -17.97
C ARG A 14 -14.88 -34.36 -16.67
N ARG A 15 -15.75 -35.36 -16.58
CA ARG A 15 -16.56 -35.64 -15.38
C ARG A 15 -15.69 -35.96 -14.16
N ARG A 16 -14.56 -36.66 -14.37
CA ARG A 16 -13.57 -36.93 -13.30
C ARG A 16 -12.80 -35.68 -12.88
N LYS A 17 -12.52 -34.75 -13.79
CA LYS A 17 -11.91 -33.44 -13.48
C LYS A 17 -12.87 -32.57 -12.67
N GLU A 18 -14.13 -32.44 -13.08
CA GLU A 18 -15.16 -31.71 -12.32
C GLU A 18 -15.37 -32.30 -10.91
N LYS A 19 -15.35 -33.64 -10.78
CA LYS A 19 -15.44 -34.31 -9.47
C LYS A 19 -14.20 -34.06 -8.59
N LYS A 20 -13.01 -33.94 -9.18
CA LYS A 20 -11.78 -33.58 -8.44
C LYS A 20 -11.81 -32.10 -8.01
N GLU A 21 -12.30 -31.21 -8.87
CA GLU A 21 -12.37 -29.77 -8.61
C GLU A 21 -13.41 -29.43 -7.54
N SER A 22 -14.60 -30.03 -7.60
CA SER A 22 -15.62 -29.91 -6.55
C SER A 22 -15.15 -30.44 -5.20
N ARG A 23 -14.36 -31.53 -5.18
CA ARG A 23 -13.71 -32.03 -3.95
C ARG A 23 -12.65 -31.07 -3.40
N ARG A 24 -11.86 -30.41 -4.25
CA ARG A 24 -10.90 -29.39 -3.83
C ARG A 24 -11.60 -28.16 -3.24
N LYS A 25 -12.67 -27.69 -3.88
CA LYS A 25 -13.47 -26.56 -3.39
C LYS A 25 -14.06 -26.82 -2.00
N ARG A 26 -14.60 -28.03 -1.76
CA ARG A 26 -15.12 -28.42 -0.44
C ARG A 26 -14.05 -28.47 0.66
N ARG A 27 -12.80 -28.84 0.34
CA ARG A 27 -11.70 -28.83 1.31
C ARG A 27 -11.26 -27.41 1.66
N HIS A 28 -11.26 -26.50 0.70
CA HIS A 28 -10.88 -25.11 0.93
C HIS A 28 -11.90 -24.34 1.79
N ASP A 29 -13.20 -24.66 1.67
CA ASP A 29 -14.23 -24.04 2.52
C ASP A 29 -14.21 -24.57 3.96
N SER A 30 -13.83 -25.83 4.20
CA SER A 30 -13.79 -26.36 5.58
C SER A 30 -12.62 -25.83 6.40
N ASP A 31 -11.49 -25.48 5.76
CA ASP A 31 -10.30 -24.98 6.47
C ASP A 31 -10.41 -23.50 6.90
N SER A 32 -11.27 -22.73 6.24
CA SER A 32 -11.51 -21.30 6.53
C SER A 32 -12.25 -21.05 7.85
N SER A 33 -12.94 -22.06 8.41
CA SER A 33 -13.91 -21.85 9.49
C SER A 33 -13.47 -22.30 10.89
N HIS A 34 -12.30 -22.93 11.07
CA HIS A 34 -11.95 -23.58 12.35
C HIS A 34 -10.68 -23.05 13.07
N SER A 35 -10.00 -22.02 12.57
CA SER A 35 -8.85 -21.41 13.26
C SER A 35 -9.24 -20.21 14.14
N ARG A 36 -9.96 -20.47 15.24
CA ARG A 36 -10.07 -19.55 16.39
C ARG A 36 -10.09 -20.36 17.69
N LYS A 37 -8.98 -21.03 18.01
CA LYS A 37 -8.72 -21.51 19.37
C LYS A 37 -7.70 -20.58 20.03
N ARG A 38 -8.18 -19.90 21.08
CA ARG A 38 -7.39 -19.08 22.02
C ARG A 38 -6.33 -19.96 22.70
N PRO A 39 -5.06 -19.55 22.83
CA PRO A 39 -4.12 -20.24 23.69
C PRO A 39 -4.38 -19.82 25.14
N ARG A 40 -4.61 -20.82 25.99
CA ARG A 40 -4.75 -20.68 27.44
C ARG A 40 -3.39 -21.07 28.05
N THR A 41 -2.77 -20.09 28.69
CA THR A 41 -1.55 -20.19 29.50
C THR A 41 -1.68 -21.22 30.61
N SER A 42 -0.72 -22.15 30.70
CA SER A 42 -0.16 -22.67 31.97
C SER A 42 0.96 -23.68 31.72
N GLN A 43 2.15 -23.31 32.22
CA GLN A 43 3.20 -24.10 32.87
C GLN A 43 3.78 -25.41 32.28
N GLU A 44 5.13 -25.35 32.21
CA GLU A 44 6.15 -26.37 32.52
C GLU A 44 6.58 -27.41 31.47
N PRO A 45 7.88 -27.77 31.46
CA PRO A 45 8.59 -28.21 30.26
C PRO A 45 8.96 -29.69 30.31
N LEU A 46 8.78 -30.39 29.19
CA LEU A 46 9.49 -31.64 28.92
C LEU A 46 9.85 -31.70 27.42
N GLU A 47 11.16 -31.73 27.17
CA GLU A 47 11.85 -32.29 26.00
C GLU A 47 11.12 -33.53 25.44
N PRO A 48 11.09 -33.73 24.10
CA PRO A 48 12.20 -34.45 23.49
C PRO A 48 12.60 -34.03 22.06
N GLU A 49 13.91 -33.98 21.86
CA GLU A 49 14.68 -34.75 20.87
C GLU A 49 14.07 -35.13 19.49
N ARG A 50 14.83 -34.74 18.45
CA ARG A 50 15.25 -35.47 17.22
C ARG A 50 14.67 -35.07 15.85
N LYS A 51 15.61 -34.51 15.07
CA LYS A 51 16.11 -34.93 13.74
C LYS A 51 15.14 -35.01 12.58
N TRP A 52 15.40 -34.22 11.53
CA TRP A 52 15.71 -34.58 10.11
C TRP A 52 16.17 -33.25 9.46
N VAL A 53 17.46 -32.95 9.26
CA VAL A 53 18.40 -33.40 8.21
C VAL A 53 17.77 -33.58 6.82
N SER A 54 17.92 -32.55 5.99
CA SER A 54 18.27 -32.60 4.55
C SER A 54 18.69 -31.17 4.20
N SER A 55 19.99 -30.86 4.08
CA SER A 55 20.84 -31.14 2.91
C SER A 55 20.29 -30.45 1.67
N ASP A 56 20.76 -29.24 1.43
CA ASP A 56 21.10 -28.76 0.09
C ASP A 56 22.23 -27.73 0.28
N GLU A 57 23.41 -28.11 -0.18
CA GLU A 57 24.65 -27.37 -0.14
C GLU A 57 24.62 -26.39 -1.32
N ASP A 58 24.79 -25.10 -1.06
CA ASP A 58 25.39 -24.20 -2.04
C ASP A 58 26.40 -23.32 -1.30
N GLU A 59 27.65 -23.69 -1.59
CA GLU A 59 28.90 -23.21 -1.08
C GLU A 59 29.31 -22.00 -1.92
N GLU A 60 29.14 -20.77 -1.43
CA GLU A 60 29.85 -19.62 -1.99
C GLU A 60 30.31 -18.68 -0.88
N GLN A 61 31.53 -18.98 -0.44
CA GLN A 61 32.34 -18.28 0.51
C GLN A 61 33.14 -17.18 -0.19
N TYR A 62 32.83 -15.90 0.04
CA TYR A 62 33.84 -14.85 0.23
C TYR A 62 33.24 -13.50 0.68
N GLY A 63 33.60 -13.05 1.88
CA GLY A 63 33.34 -11.69 2.37
C GLY A 63 33.96 -11.48 3.76
N PRO A 64 34.84 -10.48 3.96
CA PRO A 64 35.62 -10.36 5.20
C PRO A 64 34.76 -9.91 6.39
N GLN A 65 34.90 -10.64 7.50
CA GLN A 65 34.25 -10.36 8.79
C GLN A 65 34.86 -9.13 9.47
N ALA A 66 34.00 -8.19 9.88
CA ALA A 66 34.35 -7.17 10.86
C ALA A 66 34.07 -7.69 12.28
N ALA A 67 34.99 -7.37 13.18
CA ALA A 67 35.14 -7.92 14.51
C ALA A 67 33.93 -7.72 15.45
N ALA A 68 33.74 -8.73 16.30
CA ALA A 68 32.84 -8.72 17.44
C ALA A 68 33.29 -7.72 18.52
N SER A 69 32.32 -7.05 19.14
CA SER A 69 32.48 -6.53 20.50
C SER A 69 31.21 -6.78 21.29
N THR A 70 31.38 -7.64 22.27
CA THR A 70 30.51 -7.99 23.38
C THR A 70 30.18 -6.77 24.25
N SER A 71 28.90 -6.50 24.49
CA SER A 71 28.46 -6.08 25.84
C SER A 71 26.96 -6.29 26.09
N TYR A 72 26.72 -7.19 27.03
CA TYR A 72 25.68 -7.22 28.06
C TYR A 72 24.79 -5.96 28.20
N SER A 73 23.47 -6.14 28.08
CA SER A 73 22.49 -5.69 29.09
C SER A 73 21.09 -6.20 28.78
N THR A 74 20.62 -7.07 29.67
CA THR A 74 19.21 -7.28 29.98
C THR A 74 18.54 -5.95 30.32
N HIS A 75 17.34 -5.67 29.83
CA HIS A 75 16.17 -5.25 30.63
C HIS A 75 14.89 -5.27 29.78
N SER A 76 13.83 -5.75 30.42
CA SER A 76 12.47 -5.93 29.93
C SER A 76 11.70 -4.60 29.98
N SER A 77 10.92 -4.24 28.95
CA SER A 77 9.63 -3.56 29.15
C SER A 77 8.81 -3.47 27.87
N SER A 78 7.58 -3.95 27.96
CA SER A 78 6.43 -3.62 27.11
C SER A 78 6.32 -2.13 26.79
N GLY A 79 6.29 -1.76 25.52
CA GLY A 79 6.05 -0.39 25.09
C GLY A 79 5.58 -0.36 23.64
N ARG A 80 4.44 0.29 23.39
CA ARG A 80 3.82 0.50 22.08
C ARG A 80 4.88 0.93 21.05
N HIS A 81 4.99 0.19 19.95
CA HIS A 81 5.79 0.57 18.78
C HIS A 81 5.37 1.99 18.35
N LYS A 82 6.19 2.96 18.71
CA LYS A 82 6.29 4.19 17.94
C LYS A 82 6.96 3.79 16.63
N PRO A 83 6.45 4.21 15.47
CA PRO A 83 7.22 4.05 14.24
C PRO A 83 8.57 4.73 14.46
N ASP A 84 9.65 4.00 14.24
CA ASP A 84 10.99 4.48 14.43
C ASP A 84 11.20 5.62 13.42
N GLN A 85 11.24 6.86 13.92
CA GLN A 85 11.27 8.03 13.05
C GLN A 85 12.55 8.07 12.22
N ASP A 86 13.61 7.46 12.73
CA ASP A 86 14.88 7.33 12.02
C ASP A 86 14.80 6.33 10.86
N GLU A 87 14.00 5.26 11.00
CA GLU A 87 13.74 4.29 9.92
C GLU A 87 12.88 4.91 8.80
N ILE A 88 11.83 5.65 9.17
CA ILE A 88 11.00 6.39 8.20
C ILE A 88 11.83 7.46 7.48
N ARG A 89 12.72 8.15 8.19
CA ARG A 89 13.60 9.16 7.60
C ARG A 89 14.60 8.53 6.64
N ALA A 90 15.20 7.41 7.02
CA ALA A 90 16.11 6.65 6.17
C ALA A 90 15.40 6.10 4.91
N GLU A 91 14.14 5.68 5.02
CA GLU A 91 13.36 5.20 3.89
C GLU A 91 13.02 6.34 2.90
N VAL A 92 12.63 7.51 3.42
CA VAL A 92 12.37 8.70 2.60
C VAL A 92 13.65 9.24 1.95
N GLU A 93 14.77 9.26 2.68
CA GLU A 93 16.08 9.63 2.13
C GLU A 93 16.56 8.60 1.10
N GLY A 94 16.31 7.31 1.32
CA GLY A 94 16.60 6.24 0.37
C GLY A 94 15.77 6.34 -0.92
N MET A 95 14.49 6.69 -0.82
CA MET A 95 13.64 6.95 -1.99
C MET A 95 14.13 8.18 -2.77
N ARG A 96 14.47 9.28 -2.08
CA ARG A 96 15.04 10.48 -2.73
C ARG A 96 16.38 10.21 -3.38
N PHE A 97 17.23 9.39 -2.75
CA PHE A 97 18.51 8.99 -3.32
C PHE A 97 18.33 8.15 -4.59
N ARG A 98 17.37 7.21 -4.59
CA ARG A 98 17.03 6.42 -5.78
C ARG A 98 16.40 7.25 -6.89
N GLU A 99 15.51 8.18 -6.57
CA GLU A 99 14.92 9.12 -7.52
C GLU A 99 16.00 10.02 -8.15
N LYS A 100 16.92 10.53 -7.32
CA LYS A 100 18.07 11.32 -7.78
C LYS A 100 19.04 10.51 -8.65
N LEU A 101 19.21 9.22 -8.38
CA LEU A 101 19.96 8.32 -9.27
C LEU A 101 19.22 8.13 -10.60
N PHE A 102 17.91 7.92 -10.61
CA PHE A 102 17.13 7.80 -11.83
C PHE A 102 17.14 9.07 -12.69
N ASP A 103 17.07 10.23 -12.06
CA ASP A 103 17.14 11.53 -12.73
C ASP A 103 18.54 11.80 -13.32
N ALA A 104 19.59 11.42 -12.60
CA ALA A 104 20.97 11.52 -13.10
C ALA A 104 21.23 10.61 -14.32
N PHE A 105 20.58 9.44 -14.42
CA PHE A 105 20.67 8.59 -15.61
C PHE A 105 19.86 9.12 -16.80
N ALA A 106 18.81 9.92 -16.56
CA ALA A 106 18.02 10.52 -17.64
C ALA A 106 18.75 11.70 -18.32
N ASP A 107 19.60 12.43 -17.58
CA ASP A 107 20.37 13.56 -18.12
C ASP A 107 21.64 13.12 -18.90
N ASP A 108 22.16 11.91 -18.68
CA ASP A 108 23.35 11.39 -19.39
C ASP A 108 23.03 10.92 -20.84
N GLU A 109 21.76 10.66 -21.18
CA GLU A 109 21.31 10.43 -22.58
C GLU A 109 21.47 11.69 -23.46
N ARG A 110 21.76 12.85 -22.85
CA ARG A 110 21.92 14.13 -23.57
C ARG A 110 23.29 14.28 -24.25
N LEU A 111 24.33 13.60 -23.77
CA LEU A 111 25.67 13.66 -24.36
C LEU A 111 25.76 12.80 -25.63
N ASP A 112 25.20 11.59 -25.60
CA ASP A 112 25.11 10.69 -26.77
C ASP A 112 24.29 11.32 -27.91
N SER A 113 23.25 12.10 -27.57
CA SER A 113 22.40 12.78 -28.56
C SER A 113 23.04 14.04 -29.15
N LEU A 114 23.92 14.73 -28.42
CA LEU A 114 24.72 15.85 -28.94
C LEU A 114 25.89 15.38 -29.81
N GLU A 115 26.53 14.26 -29.44
CA GLU A 115 27.60 13.63 -30.23
C GLU A 115 27.09 13.03 -31.54
N ALA A 116 25.94 12.35 -31.52
CA ALA A 116 25.27 11.86 -32.72
C ALA A 116 24.94 13.00 -33.70
N ARG A 117 24.43 14.12 -33.18
CA ARG A 117 24.06 15.28 -34.01
C ARG A 117 25.27 16.03 -34.60
N LEU A 118 26.43 16.01 -33.94
CA LEU A 118 27.66 16.60 -34.48
C LEU A 118 28.29 15.71 -35.57
N ASN A 119 28.17 14.39 -35.42
CA ASN A 119 28.67 13.39 -36.36
C ASN A 119 27.81 13.22 -37.63
N ASP A 120 26.53 13.62 -37.59
CA ASP A 120 25.63 13.60 -38.76
C ASP A 120 25.95 14.69 -39.80
N PHE A 121 26.62 15.79 -39.42
CA PHE A 121 26.90 16.91 -40.33
C PHE A 121 28.18 16.78 -41.16
N ALA A 122 29.03 15.80 -40.85
CA ALA A 122 30.24 15.51 -41.63
C ALA A 122 30.22 14.04 -42.04
N HIS A 123 29.83 13.75 -43.29
CA HIS A 123 29.94 12.40 -43.86
C HIS A 123 31.43 12.10 -44.12
N VAL A 124 32.15 11.77 -43.05
CA VAL A 124 33.53 11.29 -43.07
C VAL A 124 33.46 9.76 -43.30
N PRO A 125 34.03 9.24 -44.40
CA PRO A 125 34.09 7.80 -44.65
C PRO A 125 34.79 7.07 -43.51
N ASP A 126 34.26 5.92 -43.10
CA ASP A 126 34.65 5.22 -41.86
C ASP A 126 36.14 4.90 -41.76
N ARG A 127 36.84 4.73 -42.89
CA ARG A 127 38.31 4.52 -42.91
C ARG A 127 39.14 5.69 -42.33
N TRP A 128 38.52 6.85 -42.04
CA TRP A 128 39.16 8.02 -41.41
C TRP A 128 38.61 8.32 -40.01
N ARG A 129 37.65 7.54 -39.50
CA ARG A 129 37.21 7.62 -38.10
C ARG A 129 38.21 6.81 -37.26
N THR A 130 38.96 7.48 -36.41
CA THR A 130 39.82 6.82 -35.40
C THR A 130 38.95 5.99 -34.45
N GLU A 131 39.44 4.81 -34.05
CA GLU A 131 38.74 3.73 -33.31
C GLU A 131 37.93 4.14 -32.07
N SER A 132 38.11 5.35 -31.54
CA SER A 132 37.46 5.83 -30.32
C SER A 132 36.06 6.44 -30.52
N THR A 133 35.61 6.70 -31.76
CA THR A 133 34.34 7.43 -32.03
C THR A 133 33.42 6.70 -32.99
N SER A 134 33.60 5.38 -33.12
CA SER A 134 32.55 4.52 -33.65
C SER A 134 31.54 4.28 -32.52
N THR A 135 30.63 5.24 -32.34
CA THR A 135 29.31 4.95 -31.75
C THR A 135 28.52 4.09 -32.73
N ARG A 136 29.07 2.91 -33.06
CA ARG A 136 28.26 1.74 -33.36
C ARG A 136 27.54 1.46 -32.05
N ALA A 137 26.44 2.20 -31.85
CA ALA A 137 25.34 1.85 -30.97
C ALA A 137 25.27 0.35 -30.99
N LYS A 138 25.46 -0.28 -29.82
CA LYS A 138 25.54 -1.72 -29.59
C LYS A 138 24.47 -2.44 -30.40
N PHE A 139 24.77 -2.64 -31.68
CA PHE A 139 23.99 -3.39 -32.61
C PHE A 139 24.22 -4.77 -32.05
N ASN A 140 23.21 -5.38 -31.45
CA ASN A 140 23.34 -6.73 -30.93
C ASN A 140 23.68 -7.63 -32.13
N VAL A 141 24.98 -7.77 -32.42
CA VAL A 141 25.57 -8.46 -33.58
C VAL A 141 25.13 -9.94 -33.61
N PHE A 142 24.56 -10.42 -32.50
CA PHE A 142 24.03 -11.76 -32.35
C PHE A 142 22.52 -11.91 -32.55
N GLU A 143 21.73 -10.83 -32.70
CA GLU A 143 20.26 -10.93 -32.75
C GLU A 143 19.62 -10.59 -34.10
N ASP A 144 20.18 -9.68 -34.90
CA ASP A 144 19.49 -9.19 -36.11
C ASP A 144 20.22 -9.55 -37.40
N ASP A 145 19.46 -10.14 -38.34
CA ASP A 145 19.83 -10.52 -39.72
C ASP A 145 20.35 -9.36 -40.59
N ASP A 146 20.49 -8.17 -40.03
CA ASP A 146 20.92 -6.97 -40.73
C ASP A 146 22.42 -6.98 -41.05
N TRP A 147 23.25 -7.67 -40.25
CA TRP A 147 24.68 -7.86 -40.57
C TRP A 147 24.90 -8.65 -41.86
N LEU A 148 23.97 -9.53 -42.26
CA LEU A 148 24.07 -10.32 -43.50
C LEU A 148 23.50 -9.62 -44.74
N LYS A 149 22.65 -8.60 -44.56
CA LYS A 149 22.09 -7.80 -45.66
C LYS A 149 23.00 -6.66 -46.11
N MET A 150 24.05 -6.40 -45.34
CA MET A 150 25.02 -5.35 -45.61
C MET A 150 25.88 -5.76 -46.82
N ASN A 151 26.11 -4.83 -47.75
CA ASN A 151 26.77 -5.13 -49.02
C ASN A 151 28.23 -5.59 -48.77
N PRO A 152 28.63 -6.80 -49.19
CA PRO A 152 29.97 -7.31 -48.91
C PRO A 152 31.11 -6.47 -49.50
N SER A 153 30.84 -5.62 -50.50
CA SER A 153 31.82 -4.74 -51.14
C SER A 153 32.18 -3.50 -50.30
N THR A 154 31.45 -3.25 -49.20
CA THR A 154 31.69 -2.10 -48.32
C THR A 154 32.23 -2.51 -46.95
N MET A 155 32.42 -3.80 -46.69
CA MET A 155 33.02 -4.34 -45.46
C MET A 155 34.54 -4.34 -45.56
N ASP A 156 35.22 -4.22 -44.42
CA ASP A 156 36.66 -4.47 -44.35
C ASP A 156 36.97 -5.98 -44.46
N ASP A 157 38.25 -6.32 -44.65
CA ASP A 157 38.67 -7.71 -44.88
C ASP A 157 38.43 -8.61 -43.63
N GLU A 158 38.43 -8.04 -42.43
CA GLU A 158 38.21 -8.73 -41.15
C GLU A 158 36.71 -9.02 -40.94
N GLU A 159 35.87 -8.00 -41.15
CA GLU A 159 34.41 -8.07 -41.15
C GLU A 159 33.89 -8.99 -42.26
N TYR A 160 34.50 -8.96 -43.44
CA TYR A 160 34.17 -9.89 -44.53
C TYR A 160 34.51 -11.33 -44.14
N ALA A 161 35.67 -11.56 -43.51
CA ALA A 161 36.03 -12.89 -43.02
C ALA A 161 35.03 -13.39 -41.96
N GLU A 162 34.59 -12.52 -41.05
CA GLU A 162 33.56 -12.85 -40.08
C GLU A 162 32.20 -13.09 -40.71
N TRP A 163 31.79 -12.28 -41.70
CA TRP A 163 30.57 -12.47 -42.48
C TRP A 163 30.55 -13.83 -43.18
N ILE A 164 31.68 -14.24 -43.78
CA ILE A 164 31.84 -15.57 -44.38
C ILE A 164 31.76 -16.67 -43.33
N ARG A 165 32.45 -16.55 -42.19
CA ARG A 165 32.38 -17.53 -41.09
C ARG A 165 30.94 -17.67 -40.57
N MET A 166 30.25 -16.56 -40.35
CA MET A 166 28.87 -16.51 -39.85
C MET A 166 27.88 -17.09 -40.88
N GLY A 167 28.08 -16.76 -42.17
CA GLY A 167 27.29 -17.31 -43.27
C GLY A 167 27.49 -18.81 -43.44
N MET A 168 28.71 -19.31 -43.26
CA MET A 168 29.02 -20.74 -43.28
C MET A 168 28.47 -21.46 -42.04
N TYR A 169 28.56 -20.85 -40.86
CA TYR A 169 27.99 -21.39 -39.62
C TYR A 169 26.47 -21.53 -39.72
N ARG A 170 25.76 -20.53 -40.27
CA ARG A 170 24.31 -20.60 -40.52
C ARG A 170 23.92 -21.66 -41.55
N LYS A 171 24.72 -21.86 -42.60
CA LYS A 171 24.47 -22.92 -43.59
C LYS A 171 24.66 -24.32 -43.01
N THR A 172 25.51 -24.47 -41.99
CA THR A 172 25.82 -25.76 -41.36
C THR A 172 24.99 -26.05 -40.11
N HIS A 173 24.57 -25.01 -39.38
CA HIS A 173 23.81 -25.08 -38.12
C HIS A 173 22.40 -24.46 -38.28
N GLY A 174 21.87 -24.44 -39.51
CA GLY A 174 20.55 -23.85 -39.79
C GLY A 174 19.42 -24.50 -39.01
N ASP A 175 19.52 -25.81 -38.75
CA ASP A 175 18.57 -26.55 -37.93
C ASP A 175 18.63 -26.15 -36.45
N GLU A 176 19.83 -25.93 -35.91
CA GLU A 176 20.02 -25.45 -34.52
C GLU A 176 19.45 -24.04 -34.35
N TYR A 177 19.67 -23.16 -35.32
CA TYR A 177 19.11 -21.81 -35.31
C TYR A 177 17.57 -21.83 -35.39
N ALA A 178 16.99 -22.70 -36.21
CA ALA A 178 15.55 -22.88 -36.28
C ALA A 178 14.96 -23.41 -34.96
N GLU A 179 15.68 -24.31 -34.28
CA GLU A 179 15.28 -24.81 -32.96
C GLU A 179 15.40 -23.72 -31.88
N GLU A 180 16.47 -22.93 -31.89
CA GLU A 180 16.66 -21.81 -30.97
C GLU A 180 15.56 -20.75 -31.15
N GLN A 181 15.21 -20.41 -32.39
CA GLN A 181 14.11 -19.49 -32.69
C GLN A 181 12.75 -20.04 -32.21
N ARG A 182 12.51 -21.34 -32.36
CA ARG A 182 11.30 -21.99 -31.80
C ARG A 182 11.28 -21.93 -30.27
N GLN A 183 12.42 -22.17 -29.61
CA GLN A 183 12.54 -22.06 -28.16
C GLN A 183 12.33 -20.62 -27.68
N LYS A 184 12.90 -19.62 -28.37
CA LYS A 184 12.75 -18.19 -28.06
C LYS A 184 11.29 -17.77 -28.21
N ALA A 185 10.63 -18.15 -29.29
CA ALA A 185 9.20 -17.90 -29.49
C ALA A 185 8.33 -18.59 -28.41
N ALA A 186 8.65 -19.84 -28.04
CA ALA A 186 7.94 -20.55 -26.97
C ALA A 186 8.13 -19.88 -25.60
N ARG A 187 9.34 -19.41 -25.28
CA ARG A 187 9.61 -18.64 -24.04
C ARG A 187 8.91 -17.29 -24.05
N ALA A 188 8.93 -16.57 -25.17
CA ALA A 188 8.24 -15.30 -25.33
C ALA A 188 6.72 -15.43 -25.16
N THR A 189 6.11 -16.45 -25.77
CA THR A 189 4.67 -16.72 -25.61
C THR A 189 4.31 -17.12 -24.18
N ARG A 190 5.16 -17.89 -23.49
CA ARG A 190 4.97 -18.23 -22.06
C ARG A 190 5.03 -16.98 -21.18
N ARG A 191 6.06 -16.15 -21.36
CA ARG A 191 6.23 -14.87 -20.63
C ARG A 191 5.08 -13.91 -20.91
N ALA A 192 4.60 -13.83 -22.15
CA ALA A 192 3.46 -12.99 -22.51
C ALA A 192 2.16 -13.45 -21.83
N LYS A 193 1.90 -14.76 -21.78
CA LYS A 193 0.73 -15.31 -21.08
C LYS A 193 0.79 -15.07 -19.57
N GLU A 194 1.96 -15.29 -18.96
CA GLU A 194 2.17 -15.04 -17.53
C GLU A 194 2.03 -13.56 -17.19
N LYS A 195 2.59 -12.67 -18.01
CA LYS A 195 2.44 -11.22 -17.85
C LYS A 195 0.97 -10.80 -17.98
N ALA A 196 0.24 -11.32 -18.97
CA ALA A 196 -1.19 -11.04 -19.13
C ALA A 196 -2.01 -11.52 -17.92
N GLN A 197 -1.73 -12.71 -17.39
CA GLN A 197 -2.38 -13.20 -16.16
C GLN A 197 -2.04 -12.33 -14.95
N LYS A 198 -0.78 -11.94 -14.80
CA LYS A 198 -0.34 -11.05 -13.71
C LYS A 198 -1.03 -9.70 -13.79
N GLU A 199 -1.11 -9.09 -14.96
CA GLU A 199 -1.81 -7.82 -15.17
C GLU A 199 -3.31 -7.92 -14.89
N GLU A 200 -3.95 -9.02 -15.28
CA GLU A 200 -5.36 -9.27 -14.95
C GLU A 200 -5.56 -9.38 -13.43
N THR A 201 -4.70 -10.12 -12.73
CA THR A 201 -4.78 -10.25 -11.27
C THR A 201 -4.49 -8.93 -10.55
N ALA A 202 -3.50 -8.16 -11.00
CA ALA A 202 -3.16 -6.86 -10.44
C ALA A 202 -4.29 -5.85 -10.66
N ARG A 203 -4.94 -5.88 -11.82
CA ARG A 203 -6.12 -5.03 -12.10
C ARG A 203 -7.30 -5.40 -11.19
N LEU A 204 -7.54 -6.69 -10.98
CA LEU A 204 -8.60 -7.16 -10.08
C LEU A 204 -8.30 -6.80 -8.62
N GLU A 205 -7.07 -6.95 -8.17
CA GLU A 205 -6.63 -6.60 -6.81
C GLU A 205 -6.76 -5.10 -6.56
N LYS A 206 -6.31 -4.27 -7.50
CA LYS A 206 -6.46 -2.81 -7.41
C LYS A 206 -7.93 -2.39 -7.30
N ALA A 207 -8.82 -3.00 -8.11
CA ALA A 207 -10.25 -2.74 -8.03
C ALA A 207 -10.83 -3.16 -6.66
N ALA A 208 -10.42 -4.30 -6.13
CA ALA A 208 -10.86 -4.76 -4.80
C ALA A 208 -10.35 -3.86 -3.66
N GLU A 209 -9.13 -3.30 -3.78
CA GLU A 209 -8.59 -2.35 -2.80
C GLU A 209 -9.36 -1.01 -2.83
N GLU A 210 -9.65 -0.50 -4.02
CA GLU A 210 -10.46 0.71 -4.20
C GLU A 210 -11.88 0.54 -3.64
N GLU A 211 -12.53 -0.60 -3.89
CA GLU A 211 -13.84 -0.92 -3.31
C GLU A 211 -13.79 -0.95 -1.77
N ARG A 212 -12.74 -1.58 -1.19
CA ARG A 212 -12.53 -1.58 0.27
C ARG A 212 -12.38 -0.17 0.83
N LYS A 213 -11.60 0.69 0.15
CA LYS A 213 -11.42 2.10 0.53
C LYS A 213 -12.74 2.86 0.45
N GLN A 214 -13.51 2.70 -0.62
CA GLN A 214 -14.83 3.32 -0.76
C GLN A 214 -15.82 2.85 0.31
N ARG A 215 -15.87 1.55 0.58
CA ARG A 215 -16.73 0.98 1.63
C ARG A 215 -16.38 1.52 3.02
N LYS A 216 -15.08 1.71 3.32
CA LYS A 216 -14.63 2.33 4.57
C LYS A 216 -15.08 3.78 4.64
N ARG A 217 -14.81 4.58 3.60
CA ARG A 217 -15.26 5.99 3.51
C ARG A 217 -16.78 6.11 3.67
N GLY A 218 -17.56 5.25 3.02
CA GLY A 218 -19.02 5.25 3.14
C GLY A 218 -19.51 4.90 4.55
N ARG A 219 -18.84 3.97 5.25
CA ARG A 219 -19.15 3.65 6.66
C ARG A 219 -18.83 4.83 7.58
N ASP A 220 -17.67 5.45 7.39
CA ASP A 220 -17.25 6.58 8.22
C ASP A 220 -18.14 7.81 7.97
N GLY A 221 -18.54 8.06 6.72
CA GLY A 221 -19.53 9.09 6.38
C GLY A 221 -20.88 8.86 7.06
N ARG A 222 -21.43 7.63 7.01
CA ARG A 222 -22.68 7.29 7.71
C ARG A 222 -22.59 7.49 9.22
N ARG A 223 -21.45 7.12 9.82
CA ARG A 223 -21.19 7.32 11.26
C ARG A 223 -21.18 8.80 11.62
N LEU A 224 -20.58 9.63 10.77
CA LEU A 224 -20.52 11.08 10.97
C LEU A 224 -21.91 11.72 10.87
N VAL A 225 -22.70 11.36 9.86
CA VAL A 225 -24.09 11.85 9.72
C VAL A 225 -24.91 11.48 10.97
N PHE A 226 -24.91 10.21 11.36
CA PHE A 226 -25.60 9.76 12.56
C PHE A 226 -25.14 10.52 13.82
N ALA A 227 -23.83 10.71 13.98
CA ALA A 227 -23.28 11.43 15.13
C ALA A 227 -23.72 12.90 15.15
N ARG A 228 -23.84 13.56 14.00
CA ARG A 228 -24.36 14.93 13.88
C ARG A 228 -25.84 15.00 14.21
N ASP A 229 -26.65 14.08 13.70
CA ASP A 229 -28.09 14.03 14.01
C ASP A 229 -28.33 13.80 15.51
N ALA A 230 -27.54 12.92 16.12
CA ALA A 230 -27.55 12.68 17.57
C ALA A 230 -27.11 13.93 18.35
N TYR A 231 -26.06 14.62 17.92
CA TYR A 231 -25.59 15.88 18.50
C TYR A 231 -26.69 16.96 18.47
N HIS A 232 -27.35 17.16 17.32
CA HIS A 232 -28.42 18.13 17.19
C HIS A 232 -29.65 17.75 18.01
N SER A 233 -30.00 16.46 18.05
CA SER A 233 -31.13 15.96 18.84
C SER A 233 -30.91 16.14 20.35
N LYS A 234 -29.71 15.83 20.85
CA LYS A 234 -29.34 16.05 22.26
C LYS A 234 -29.35 17.54 22.61
N TRP A 235 -28.81 18.40 21.76
CA TRP A 235 -28.89 19.85 21.95
C TRP A 235 -30.34 20.34 22.02
N LYS A 236 -31.21 19.82 21.14
CA LYS A 236 -32.63 20.17 21.14
C LYS A 236 -33.31 19.74 22.44
N ALA A 237 -33.02 18.54 22.95
CA ALA A 237 -33.57 18.04 24.22
C ALA A 237 -33.09 18.86 25.43
N LEU A 238 -31.81 19.22 25.48
CA LEU A 238 -31.26 20.07 26.53
C LEU A 238 -31.86 21.48 26.51
N LEU A 239 -32.04 22.07 25.32
CA LEU A 239 -32.62 23.41 25.18
C LEU A 239 -34.13 23.44 25.42
N SER A 240 -34.86 22.35 25.14
CA SER A 240 -36.30 22.27 25.41
C SER A 240 -36.63 22.06 26.88
N GLY A 241 -35.62 21.84 27.74
CA GLY A 241 -35.83 21.59 29.17
C GLY A 241 -36.58 20.29 29.46
N ALA A 242 -36.64 19.36 28.50
CA ALA A 242 -37.31 18.07 28.68
C ALA A 242 -36.65 17.24 29.79
N ASP A 243 -35.35 17.46 30.01
CA ASP A 243 -34.54 16.79 31.00
C ASP A 243 -34.29 17.64 32.26
N ALA A 244 -35.04 18.73 32.48
CA ALA A 244 -34.80 19.69 33.56
C ALA A 244 -34.89 19.09 34.99
N GLN A 245 -35.50 17.92 35.15
CA GLN A 245 -35.57 17.18 36.42
C GLN A 245 -34.43 16.18 36.60
N GLN A 246 -33.65 15.89 35.56
CA GLN A 246 -32.59 14.89 35.60
C GLN A 246 -31.23 15.59 35.74
N MET A 247 -30.48 15.22 36.77
CA MET A 247 -29.09 15.68 36.92
C MET A 247 -28.26 15.17 35.74
N ILE A 248 -27.79 16.10 34.91
CA ILE A 248 -26.96 15.81 33.74
C ILE A 248 -25.51 15.58 34.16
N GLY A 249 -24.88 14.56 33.59
CA GLY A 249 -23.44 14.33 33.74
C GLY A 249 -22.62 14.85 32.57
N PHE A 250 -21.30 14.78 32.68
CA PHE A 250 -20.33 15.12 31.66
C PHE A 250 -20.61 14.39 30.33
N ALA A 251 -20.98 13.10 30.38
CA ALA A 251 -21.28 12.30 29.20
C ALA A 251 -22.64 12.62 28.54
N ASP A 252 -23.52 13.34 29.23
CA ASP A 252 -24.84 13.73 28.70
C ASP A 252 -24.75 15.04 27.90
N ILE A 253 -23.69 15.82 28.11
CA ILE A 253 -23.41 17.02 27.32
C ILE A 253 -23.06 16.62 25.87
N PRO A 254 -23.71 17.23 24.86
CA PRO A 254 -23.46 16.93 23.45
C PRO A 254 -22.14 17.55 22.98
N TRP A 255 -21.02 16.94 23.36
CA TRP A 255 -19.69 17.36 22.91
C TRP A 255 -19.55 17.25 21.38
N PRO A 256 -18.85 18.19 20.72
CA PRO A 256 -18.66 18.20 19.27
C PRO A 256 -17.55 17.21 18.84
N VAL A 257 -17.71 15.93 19.20
CA VAL A 257 -16.74 14.86 18.90
C VAL A 257 -17.46 13.58 18.49
N LEU A 258 -16.88 12.84 17.54
CA LEU A 258 -17.51 11.65 16.94
C LEU A 258 -17.83 10.54 17.95
N HIS A 259 -16.92 10.26 18.88
CA HIS A 259 -17.05 9.12 19.79
C HIS A 259 -18.11 9.36 20.88
N ALA A 260 -18.50 10.62 21.16
CA ALA A 260 -19.56 10.97 22.10
C ALA A 260 -20.96 10.50 21.67
N HIS A 261 -21.13 10.19 20.38
CA HIS A 261 -22.43 9.84 19.79
C HIS A 261 -22.45 8.44 19.19
N LYS A 262 -21.50 7.57 19.57
CA LYS A 262 -21.54 6.16 19.15
C LYS A 262 -22.80 5.49 19.67
N GLU A 263 -23.45 4.68 18.82
CA GLU A 263 -24.56 3.83 19.23
C GLU A 263 -24.17 2.99 20.44
N LYS A 264 -25.17 2.71 21.29
CA LYS A 264 -25.08 1.99 22.57
C LYS A 264 -24.43 0.61 22.39
N SER A 265 -23.12 0.58 22.26
CA SER A 265 -22.33 -0.60 22.58
C SER A 265 -22.50 -0.84 24.08
N LYS A 266 -22.40 -2.09 24.53
CA LYS A 266 -22.51 -2.48 25.96
C LYS A 266 -21.61 -1.65 26.89
N HIS A 267 -20.60 -0.98 26.35
CA HIS A 267 -19.85 0.08 27.02
C HIS A 267 -20.20 1.41 26.35
N ARG A 268 -20.98 2.27 27.04
CA ARG A 268 -21.13 3.68 26.69
C ARG A 268 -19.70 4.22 26.66
N SER A 269 -19.20 4.66 25.51
CA SER A 269 -17.87 5.28 25.45
C SER A 269 -17.96 6.57 26.24
N GLU A 270 -17.39 6.57 27.44
CA GLU A 270 -17.26 7.76 28.25
C GLU A 270 -16.32 8.71 27.51
N VAL A 271 -16.83 9.89 27.16
CA VAL A 271 -16.01 10.96 26.62
C VAL A 271 -15.09 11.39 27.75
N VAL A 272 -13.79 11.43 27.49
CA VAL A 272 -12.80 11.94 28.45
C VAL A 272 -12.38 13.34 28.02
N LEU A 273 -11.92 14.16 28.97
CA LEU A 273 -11.43 15.51 28.69
C LEU A 273 -10.34 15.54 27.61
N ASP A 274 -9.50 14.51 27.55
CA ASP A 274 -8.40 14.39 26.59
C ASP A 274 -8.88 14.11 25.17
N ASP A 275 -10.11 13.65 25.01
CA ASP A 275 -10.70 13.47 23.69
C ASP A 275 -11.15 14.80 23.05
N LEU A 276 -11.26 15.88 23.83
CA LEU A 276 -11.64 17.22 23.36
C LEU A 276 -10.45 17.98 22.76
N THR A 277 -9.87 17.43 21.70
CA THR A 277 -8.74 18.02 20.98
C THR A 277 -9.19 18.89 19.80
N LEU A 278 -8.31 19.80 19.35
CA LEU A 278 -8.55 20.64 18.17
C LEU A 278 -8.93 19.82 16.93
N GLU A 279 -8.20 18.74 16.68
CA GLU A 279 -8.38 17.88 15.50
C GLU A 279 -9.70 17.11 15.51
N THR A 280 -10.13 16.61 16.68
CA THR A 280 -11.39 15.85 16.78
C THR A 280 -12.60 16.76 16.62
N ILE A 281 -12.52 17.97 17.20
CA ILE A 281 -13.55 19.01 17.08
C ILE A 281 -13.63 19.53 15.65
N SER A 282 -12.49 19.82 15.01
CA SER A 282 -12.44 20.29 13.62
C SER A 282 -13.03 19.25 12.66
N THR A 283 -12.62 17.98 12.79
CA THR A 283 -13.12 16.87 11.96
C THR A 283 -14.64 16.68 12.10
N PHE A 284 -15.17 16.88 13.31
CA PHE A 284 -16.61 16.73 13.57
C PHE A 284 -17.44 17.91 13.04
N LEU A 285 -16.98 19.14 13.26
CA LEU A 285 -17.72 20.34 12.87
C LEU A 285 -17.57 20.68 11.38
N LEU A 286 -16.38 20.45 10.82
CA LEU A 286 -15.98 20.81 9.47
C LEU A 286 -15.50 19.58 8.68
N PRO A 287 -16.40 18.70 8.22
CA PRO A 287 -16.00 17.54 7.43
C PRO A 287 -15.45 17.98 6.07
N ASP A 288 -14.28 17.47 5.68
CA ASP A 288 -13.65 17.78 4.38
C ASP A 288 -14.56 17.48 3.18
N ASN A 289 -15.44 16.48 3.34
CA ASN A 289 -16.33 15.99 2.29
C ASN A 289 -17.78 16.48 2.44
N ALA A 290 -18.06 17.38 3.38
CA ALA A 290 -19.36 18.01 3.45
C ALA A 290 -19.50 18.97 2.26
N VAL A 291 -20.02 18.44 1.14
CA VAL A 291 -20.81 19.25 0.21
C VAL A 291 -21.76 20.05 1.10
N GLN A 292 -21.71 21.38 0.99
CA GLN A 292 -22.43 22.28 1.86
C GLN A 292 -23.94 22.03 1.74
N GLU A 293 -24.45 21.08 2.53
CA GLU A 293 -25.87 20.90 2.74
C GLU A 293 -26.34 22.09 3.60
N GLY A 294 -26.69 23.17 2.91
CA GLY A 294 -27.19 24.42 3.47
C GLY A 294 -26.13 25.52 3.51
N ASP A 295 -26.53 26.72 3.11
CA ASP A 295 -25.76 27.96 2.90
C ASP A 295 -24.95 28.50 4.11
N LYS A 296 -24.75 27.71 5.17
CA LYS A 296 -24.00 28.14 6.35
C LYS A 296 -22.50 28.03 6.06
N SER A 297 -21.83 29.16 6.04
CA SER A 297 -20.37 29.19 5.89
C SER A 297 -19.72 28.42 7.04
N ARG A 298 -18.50 27.90 6.83
CA ARG A 298 -17.68 27.27 7.88
C ARG A 298 -17.60 28.17 9.13
N LYS A 299 -17.51 29.49 8.93
CA LYS A 299 -17.49 30.50 10.00
C LYS A 299 -18.80 30.53 10.79
N ASP A 300 -19.95 30.32 10.14
CA ASP A 300 -21.25 30.35 10.83
C ASP A 300 -21.48 29.13 11.71
N VAL A 301 -21.03 27.95 11.27
CA VAL A 301 -21.06 26.72 12.09
C VAL A 301 -20.19 26.91 13.34
N LEU A 302 -19.00 27.48 13.19
CA LEU A 302 -18.11 27.77 14.32
C LEU A 302 -18.71 28.82 15.26
N ARG A 303 -19.28 29.91 14.74
CA ARG A 303 -19.95 30.92 15.57
C ARG A 303 -21.15 30.35 16.32
N GLU A 304 -21.98 29.55 15.64
CA GLU A 304 -23.15 28.91 16.25
C GLU A 304 -22.73 27.97 17.40
N THR A 305 -21.69 27.17 17.19
CA THR A 305 -21.16 26.28 18.23
C THR A 305 -20.47 27.06 19.36
N PHE A 306 -19.73 28.11 19.05
CA PHE A 306 -19.13 29.00 20.05
C PHE A 306 -20.18 29.63 20.96
N LEU A 307 -21.29 30.13 20.38
CA LEU A 307 -22.39 30.70 21.16
C LEU A 307 -23.07 29.69 22.07
N ARG A 308 -23.11 28.40 21.68
CA ARG A 308 -23.65 27.31 22.51
C ARG A 308 -22.75 26.95 23.68
N PHE A 309 -21.43 26.94 23.45
CA PHE A 309 -20.42 26.59 24.45
C PHE A 309 -19.82 27.80 25.17
N HIS A 310 -20.39 28.99 25.03
CA HIS A 310 -19.88 30.17 25.72
C HIS A 310 -19.94 29.97 27.24
N PRO A 311 -18.83 30.14 27.98
CA PRO A 311 -18.75 29.77 29.40
C PRO A 311 -19.83 30.46 30.22
N ASP A 312 -20.00 31.78 30.09
CA ASP A 312 -21.01 32.55 30.84
C ASP A 312 -22.46 32.06 30.60
N LYS A 313 -22.86 31.88 29.33
CA LYS A 313 -24.21 31.43 28.98
C LYS A 313 -24.45 29.96 29.37
N PHE A 314 -23.43 29.13 29.23
CA PHE A 314 -23.52 27.72 29.60
C PHE A 314 -23.59 27.55 31.11
N GLU A 315 -22.76 28.28 31.86
CA GLU A 315 -22.75 28.23 33.32
C GLU A 315 -24.08 28.70 33.92
N GLY A 316 -24.63 29.82 33.43
CA GLY A 316 -25.91 30.34 33.93
C GLY A 316 -27.10 29.41 33.67
N ARG A 317 -27.07 28.62 32.58
CA ARG A 317 -28.21 27.78 32.16
C ARG A 317 -28.11 26.32 32.58
N PHE A 318 -26.94 25.71 32.42
CA PHE A 318 -26.79 24.26 32.53
C PHE A 318 -26.04 23.82 33.78
N MET A 319 -25.16 24.63 34.37
CA MET A 319 -24.38 24.18 35.54
C MET A 319 -25.24 23.86 36.76
N ARG A 320 -26.42 24.49 36.90
CA ARG A 320 -27.39 24.15 37.95
C ARG A 320 -27.99 22.75 37.79
N LEU A 321 -27.95 22.20 36.58
CA LEU A 321 -28.42 20.85 36.26
C LEU A 321 -27.30 19.81 36.32
N VAL A 322 -26.02 20.25 36.30
CA VAL A 322 -24.85 19.38 36.33
C VAL A 322 -24.58 18.89 37.75
N ARG A 323 -24.32 17.59 37.88
CA ARG A 323 -23.91 16.95 39.15
C ARG A 323 -22.70 17.67 39.75
N GLU A 324 -22.76 17.99 41.04
CA GLU A 324 -21.72 18.78 41.73
C GLU A 324 -20.31 18.22 41.55
N GLY A 325 -20.13 16.90 41.61
CA GLY A 325 -18.83 16.25 41.42
C GLY A 325 -18.27 16.30 40.00
N GLU A 326 -19.08 16.63 38.99
CA GLU A 326 -18.67 16.68 37.57
C GLU A 326 -18.61 18.13 37.04
N GLN A 327 -19.03 19.12 37.83
CA GLN A 327 -19.06 20.53 37.43
C GLN A 327 -17.69 21.07 37.01
N GLU A 328 -16.62 20.69 37.72
CA GLU A 328 -15.26 21.11 37.38
C GLU A 328 -14.80 20.53 36.04
N SER A 329 -15.03 19.23 35.82
CA SER A 329 -14.73 18.58 34.54
C SER A 329 -15.53 19.20 33.40
N VAL A 330 -16.80 19.52 33.60
CA VAL A 330 -17.63 20.19 32.60
C VAL A 330 -17.07 21.57 32.25
N ARG A 331 -16.69 22.37 33.25
CA ARG A 331 -16.07 23.70 33.04
C ARG A 331 -14.77 23.58 32.26
N GLU A 332 -13.92 22.63 32.61
CA GLU A 332 -12.67 22.38 31.89
C GLU A 332 -12.93 21.96 30.44
N GLY A 333 -13.88 21.04 30.22
CA GLY A 333 -14.26 20.56 28.88
C GLY A 333 -14.79 21.69 28.00
N ILE A 334 -15.64 22.57 28.54
CA ILE A 334 -16.10 23.78 27.84
C ILE A 334 -14.91 24.67 27.50
N GLY A 335 -14.00 24.89 28.44
CA GLY A 335 -12.78 25.67 28.21
C GLY A 335 -11.93 25.11 27.07
N ARG A 336 -11.76 23.78 26.98
CA ARG A 336 -11.05 23.10 25.88
C ARG A 336 -11.76 23.33 24.55
N VAL A 337 -13.08 23.16 24.50
CA VAL A 337 -13.88 23.38 23.27
C VAL A 337 -13.80 24.83 22.80
N VAL A 338 -13.97 25.80 23.70
CA VAL A 338 -13.92 27.24 23.36
C VAL A 338 -12.54 27.64 22.84
N ARG A 339 -11.46 27.16 23.47
CA ARG A 339 -10.10 27.39 22.97
C ARG A 339 -9.90 26.80 21.57
N ALA A 340 -10.34 25.56 21.35
CA ALA A 340 -10.29 24.93 20.04
C ALA A 340 -11.09 25.72 18.98
N LEU A 341 -12.30 26.17 19.33
CA LEU A 341 -13.13 26.97 18.43
C LEU A 341 -12.49 28.33 18.08
N ASN A 342 -11.86 29.02 19.03
CA ASN A 342 -11.13 30.25 18.75
C ASN A 342 -9.96 30.00 17.80
N THR A 343 -9.15 28.97 18.06
CA THR A 343 -8.06 28.58 17.15
C THR A 343 -8.59 28.23 15.75
N LEU A 344 -9.75 27.59 15.63
CA LEU A 344 -10.35 27.32 14.32
C LEU A 344 -10.90 28.58 13.65
N MET A 345 -11.44 29.54 14.39
CA MET A 345 -11.93 30.81 13.83
C MET A 345 -10.79 31.72 13.36
N ASP A 346 -9.65 31.72 14.06
CA ASP A 346 -8.47 32.52 13.69
C ASP A 346 -7.78 31.97 12.43
N ASN A 347 -7.90 30.67 12.17
CA ASN A 347 -7.29 29.97 11.04
C ASN A 347 -8.16 29.92 9.76
N ILE A 348 -9.32 30.60 9.72
CA ILE A 348 -10.24 30.69 8.57
C ILE A 348 -10.47 32.15 8.20
#